data_AF-M6JNW9-F1
#
_entry.id   AF-M6JNW9-F1
#
_cell.length_a   1.000
_cell.length_b   1.000
_cell.length_c   1.000
_cell.angle_alpha   90.00
_cell.angle_beta   90.00
_cell.angle_gamma   90.00
#
_symmetry.space_group_name_H-M   'P 1'
#
loop_
_entity.id
_entity.type
_entity.pdbx_description
1 polymer ?
#
loop_
_entity_poly.entity_id
_entity_poly.type
_entity_poly.pdbx_seq_one_letter_code
_entity_poly.pdbx_strand_id
1 'polypeptide(L)'
;MVVTSAKSSVQAIRSFLETIIQEPKRHSRWLNTISFLEHIGSRKILATQSGIGTGEMILRHASEEARHAHFFKRMSERISPGSCPDYQTGNLHCGFSAFLYFQRLDGTVLKNLNVSGIRGKKRSFLSYLYVTCLIEERADFLYQEYDQILKENQIPVSLKAILKEEEFHLSEMRTALITEDSEYGTRYALLREAEDKNYLKFEKALLKSVGLD
;
A
#
# COMPACT_ATOMS: atom_id res chain seq x y z
N MET A 1 -21.18 4.15 13.80
CA MET A 1 -19.84 4.01 14.43
C MET A 1 -18.66 4.07 13.45
N VAL A 2 -18.87 4.13 12.13
CA VAL A 2 -17.77 4.18 11.12
C VAL A 2 -17.07 5.55 11.06
N VAL A 3 -17.82 6.64 11.23
CA VAL A 3 -17.31 8.03 11.07
C VAL A 3 -16.27 8.43 12.13
N THR A 4 -16.34 7.87 13.34
CA THR A 4 -15.39 8.17 14.43
C THR A 4 -14.05 7.44 14.26
N SER A 5 -14.05 6.25 13.66
CA SER A 5 -12.83 5.45 13.42
C SER A 5 -11.98 5.99 12.26
N ALA A 6 -12.62 6.51 11.21
CA ALA A 6 -11.90 7.10 10.08
C ALA A 6 -11.20 8.42 10.48
N LYS A 7 -11.90 9.28 11.25
CA LYS A 7 -11.33 10.54 11.76
C LYS A 7 -10.14 10.34 12.71
N SER A 8 -10.18 9.30 13.55
CA SER A 8 -9.05 9.00 14.45
C SER A 8 -7.82 8.52 13.69
N SER A 9 -7.99 7.76 12.61
CA SER A 9 -6.86 7.29 11.79
C SER A 9 -6.22 8.43 11.00
N VAL A 10 -7.02 9.38 10.47
CA VAL A 10 -6.50 10.60 9.81
C VAL A 10 -5.58 11.38 10.76
N GLN A 11 -6.04 11.71 11.97
CA GLN A 11 -5.23 12.48 12.91
C GLN A 11 -3.96 11.72 13.32
N ALA A 12 -4.09 10.41 13.57
CA ALA A 12 -2.96 9.55 13.92
C ALA A 12 -1.88 9.56 12.83
N ILE A 13 -2.26 9.26 11.58
CA ILE A 13 -1.29 9.19 10.49
C ILE A 13 -0.67 10.57 10.20
N ARG A 14 -1.45 11.64 10.29
CA ARG A 14 -0.93 13.01 10.13
C ARG A 14 0.12 13.32 11.19
N SER A 15 -0.16 13.05 12.46
CA SER A 15 0.82 13.28 13.55
C SER A 15 2.09 12.45 13.36
N PHE A 16 1.98 11.21 12.89
CA PHE A 16 3.14 10.40 12.50
C PHE A 16 3.95 11.07 11.39
N LEU A 17 3.29 11.41 10.27
CA LEU A 17 3.91 12.02 9.09
C LEU A 17 4.58 13.36 9.43
N GLU A 18 3.88 14.25 10.15
CA GLU A 18 4.40 15.53 10.63
C GLU A 18 5.64 15.35 11.50
N THR A 19 5.70 14.29 12.32
CA THR A 19 6.84 13.98 13.18
C THR A 19 8.06 13.52 12.37
N ILE A 20 7.88 12.61 11.42
CA ILE A 20 9.01 12.05 10.66
C ILE A 20 9.63 13.06 9.70
N ILE A 21 8.86 14.02 9.15
CA ILE A 21 9.39 15.01 8.21
C ILE A 21 10.33 16.02 8.89
N GLN A 22 10.29 16.16 10.22
CA GLN A 22 11.18 17.06 10.96
C GLN A 22 12.63 16.54 11.01
N GLU A 23 12.86 15.24 10.82
CA GLU A 23 14.19 14.64 10.83
C GLU A 23 14.48 13.93 9.49
N PRO A 24 15.42 14.45 8.66
CA PRO A 24 15.67 13.91 7.32
C PRO A 24 15.95 12.40 7.27
N LYS A 25 16.61 11.84 8.29
CA LYS A 25 16.86 10.39 8.37
C LYS A 25 15.59 9.59 8.60
N ARG A 26 14.67 10.06 9.45
CA ARG A 26 13.37 9.39 9.69
C ARG A 26 12.49 9.51 8.45
N HIS A 27 12.45 10.68 7.84
CA HIS A 27 11.74 10.91 6.59
C HIS A 27 12.26 10.00 5.46
N SER A 28 13.58 9.89 5.32
CA SER A 28 14.20 9.00 4.34
C SER A 28 13.86 7.52 4.59
N ARG A 29 13.89 7.06 5.85
CA ARG A 29 13.47 5.70 6.21
C ARG A 29 12.01 5.42 5.84
N TRP A 30 11.13 6.39 6.04
CA TRP A 30 9.72 6.26 5.67
C TRP A 30 9.52 6.16 4.15
N LEU A 31 10.16 7.04 3.39
CA LEU A 31 10.16 6.95 1.92
C LEU A 31 10.73 5.62 1.43
N ASN A 32 11.77 5.12 2.08
CA ASN A 32 12.33 3.81 1.76
C ASN A 32 11.38 2.65 2.15
N THR A 33 10.58 2.79 3.21
CA THR A 33 9.50 1.86 3.54
C THR A 33 8.41 1.85 2.49
N ILE A 34 7.95 3.02 2.03
CA ILE A 34 6.96 3.07 0.95
C ILE A 34 7.55 2.42 -0.31
N SER A 35 8.77 2.78 -0.70
CA SER A 35 9.49 2.16 -1.80
C SER A 35 9.54 0.63 -1.71
N PHE A 36 9.77 0.09 -0.51
CA PHE A 36 9.77 -1.34 -0.26
C PHE A 36 8.39 -1.99 -0.48
N LEU A 37 7.30 -1.33 -0.09
CA LEU A 37 5.94 -1.83 -0.27
C LEU A 37 5.54 -1.87 -1.75
N GLU A 38 5.80 -0.80 -2.49
CA GLU A 38 5.64 -0.73 -3.96
C GLU A 38 6.49 -1.82 -4.67
N HIS A 39 7.72 -2.04 -4.18
CA HIS A 39 8.56 -3.10 -4.69
C HIS A 39 7.97 -4.50 -4.42
N ILE A 40 7.35 -4.72 -3.25
CA ILE A 40 6.62 -5.94 -2.97
C ILE A 40 5.43 -6.10 -3.91
N GLY A 41 4.67 -5.04 -4.17
CA GLY A 41 3.56 -4.99 -5.12
C GLY A 41 3.98 -5.49 -6.50
N SER A 42 4.88 -4.77 -7.16
CA SER A 42 5.44 -5.15 -8.48
C SER A 42 5.95 -6.60 -8.54
N ARG A 43 6.73 -7.03 -7.54
CA ARG A 43 7.26 -8.40 -7.44
C ARG A 43 6.15 -9.45 -7.39
N LYS A 44 5.09 -9.20 -6.62
CA LYS A 44 3.97 -10.14 -6.47
C LYS A 44 3.15 -10.24 -7.74
N ILE A 45 2.90 -9.12 -8.43
CA ILE A 45 2.17 -9.12 -9.69
C ILE A 45 2.93 -9.96 -10.70
N LEU A 46 4.23 -9.71 -10.87
CA LEU A 46 5.07 -10.48 -11.79
C LEU A 46 5.16 -11.97 -11.40
N ALA A 47 5.24 -12.28 -10.10
CA ALA A 47 5.32 -13.67 -9.66
C ALA A 47 4.02 -14.47 -9.83
N THR A 48 2.85 -13.82 -9.77
CA THR A 48 1.56 -14.51 -9.68
C THR A 48 0.68 -14.36 -10.93
N GLN A 49 0.89 -13.31 -11.71
CA GLN A 49 0.06 -12.96 -12.86
C GLN A 49 0.84 -12.96 -14.19
N SER A 50 2.17 -13.18 -14.17
CA SER A 50 2.95 -13.33 -15.40
C SER A 50 2.88 -14.74 -15.99
N GLY A 51 2.78 -14.81 -17.31
CA GLY A 51 2.74 -16.02 -18.12
C GLY A 51 2.50 -15.68 -19.59
N ILE A 52 2.36 -16.70 -20.45
CA ILE A 52 2.18 -16.49 -21.90
C ILE A 52 0.92 -15.66 -22.22
N GLY A 53 -0.10 -15.73 -21.36
CA GLY A 53 -1.36 -15.01 -21.54
C GLY A 53 -1.46 -13.69 -20.78
N THR A 54 -0.36 -13.10 -20.31
CA THR A 54 -0.42 -11.84 -19.55
C THR A 54 -0.90 -10.70 -20.44
N GLY A 55 -2.00 -10.06 -20.02
CA GLY A 55 -2.58 -8.91 -20.71
C GLY A 55 -1.92 -7.58 -20.35
N GLU A 56 -2.24 -6.55 -21.14
CA GLU A 56 -1.71 -5.19 -20.99
C GLU A 56 -1.89 -4.65 -19.56
N MET A 57 -3.10 -4.76 -18.99
CA MET A 57 -3.41 -4.25 -17.64
C MET A 57 -2.43 -4.73 -16.57
N ILE A 58 -2.08 -6.02 -16.60
CA ILE A 58 -1.16 -6.63 -15.61
C ILE A 58 0.27 -6.14 -15.85
N LEU A 59 0.71 -6.08 -17.11
CA LEU A 59 2.07 -5.63 -17.45
C LEU A 59 2.27 -4.16 -17.09
N ARG A 60 1.30 -3.31 -17.43
CA ARG A 60 1.35 -1.88 -17.13
C ARG A 60 1.36 -1.65 -15.63
N HIS A 61 0.44 -2.27 -14.89
CA HIS A 61 0.38 -2.14 -13.44
C HIS A 61 1.69 -2.58 -12.78
N ALA A 62 2.24 -3.75 -13.12
CA ALA A 62 3.53 -4.19 -12.60
C ALA A 62 4.69 -3.21 -12.90
N SER A 63 4.67 -2.58 -14.08
CA SER A 63 5.66 -1.57 -14.48
C SER A 63 5.49 -0.26 -13.72
N GLU A 64 4.26 0.16 -13.44
CA GLU A 64 3.93 1.39 -12.71
C GLU A 64 4.34 1.26 -11.23
N GLU A 65 4.01 0.14 -10.58
CA GLU A 65 4.46 -0.21 -9.23
C GLU A 65 6.00 -0.18 -9.08
N ALA A 66 6.72 -0.78 -10.03
CA ALA A 66 8.19 -0.75 -10.03
C ALA A 66 8.73 0.68 -10.17
N ARG A 67 8.03 1.52 -10.94
CA ARG A 67 8.37 2.93 -11.13
C ARG A 67 8.06 3.75 -9.88
N HIS A 68 6.95 3.50 -9.18
CA HIS A 68 6.63 4.10 -7.88
C HIS A 68 7.68 3.73 -6.83
N ALA A 69 8.03 2.45 -6.74
CA ALA A 69 9.09 1.97 -5.86
C ALA A 69 10.39 2.76 -6.08
N HIS A 70 10.81 2.90 -7.34
CA HIS A 70 12.00 3.68 -7.71
C HIS A 70 11.84 5.18 -7.41
N PHE A 71 10.66 5.76 -7.64
CA PHE A 71 10.39 7.16 -7.27
C PHE A 71 10.62 7.39 -5.78
N PHE A 72 9.99 6.61 -4.91
CA PHE A 72 10.15 6.77 -3.46
C PHE A 72 11.59 6.50 -3.00
N LYS A 73 12.29 5.55 -3.63
CA LYS A 73 13.72 5.29 -3.37
C LYS A 73 14.58 6.51 -3.69
N ARG A 74 14.35 7.13 -4.86
CA ARG A 74 15.06 8.36 -5.25
C ARG A 74 14.74 9.51 -4.32
N MET A 75 13.51 9.60 -3.81
CA MET A 75 13.15 10.63 -2.85
C MET A 75 13.83 10.42 -1.50
N SER A 76 13.89 9.19 -1.01
CA SER A 76 14.66 8.80 0.18
C SER A 76 16.13 9.25 0.07
N GLU A 77 16.76 8.98 -1.08
CA GLU A 77 18.15 9.38 -1.36
C GLU A 77 18.32 10.90 -1.44
N ARG A 78 17.36 11.63 -2.01
CA ARG A 78 17.41 13.10 -2.07
C ARG A 78 17.31 13.75 -0.68
N ILE A 79 16.48 13.20 0.19
CA ILE A 79 16.22 13.80 1.52
C ILE A 79 17.36 13.51 2.50
N SER A 80 17.91 12.30 2.46
CA SER A 80 19.05 11.96 3.30
C SER A 80 19.97 10.99 2.54
N PRO A 81 20.90 11.52 1.72
CA PRO A 81 21.77 10.72 0.87
C PRO A 81 22.53 9.64 1.64
N GLY A 82 22.52 8.41 1.10
CA GLY A 82 23.21 7.25 1.66
C GLY A 82 22.66 6.72 2.99
N SER A 83 21.60 7.32 3.54
CA SER A 83 21.07 6.90 4.85
C SER A 83 20.31 5.59 4.80
N CYS A 84 19.68 5.28 3.67
CA CYS A 84 18.81 4.11 3.48
C CYS A 84 19.10 3.43 2.12
N PRO A 85 20.28 2.83 1.90
CA PRO A 85 20.71 2.35 0.59
C PRO A 85 19.90 1.15 0.07
N ASP A 86 19.33 0.35 0.97
CA ASP A 86 18.62 -0.90 0.64
C ASP A 86 17.36 -1.07 1.51
N TYR A 87 16.74 -2.25 1.47
CA TYR A 87 15.57 -2.59 2.29
C TYR A 87 15.91 -3.42 3.53
N GLN A 88 17.15 -3.34 4.03
CA GLN A 88 17.50 -3.95 5.32
C GLN A 88 16.71 -3.31 6.46
N THR A 89 16.47 -4.07 7.53
CA THR A 89 15.59 -3.67 8.63
C THR A 89 15.95 -2.31 9.25
N GLY A 90 17.24 -1.96 9.35
CA GLY A 90 17.68 -0.67 9.90
C GLY A 90 17.42 0.55 9.00
N ASN A 91 17.13 0.29 7.72
CA ASN A 91 16.88 1.30 6.68
C ASN A 91 15.38 1.49 6.40
N LEU A 92 14.53 0.74 7.09
CA LEU A 92 13.08 0.79 6.94
C LEU A 92 12.44 1.30 8.23
N HIS A 93 11.47 2.20 8.08
CA HIS A 93 10.56 2.55 9.14
C HIS A 93 9.52 1.43 9.33
N CYS A 94 9.54 0.75 10.48
CA CYS A 94 8.61 -0.35 10.78
C CYS A 94 8.52 -1.45 9.70
N GLY A 95 9.61 -1.74 9.00
CA GLY A 95 9.61 -2.60 7.81
C GLY A 95 9.00 -3.99 8.01
N PHE A 96 9.25 -4.65 9.14
CA PHE A 96 8.63 -5.95 9.44
C PHE A 96 7.12 -5.84 9.66
N SER A 97 6.65 -4.81 10.36
CA SER A 97 5.21 -4.55 10.54
C SER A 97 4.52 -4.23 9.22
N ALA A 98 5.18 -3.47 8.34
CA ALA A 98 4.69 -3.14 7.00
C ALA A 98 4.57 -4.42 6.15
N PHE A 99 5.59 -5.28 6.16
CA PHE A 99 5.56 -6.58 5.49
C PHE A 99 4.43 -7.48 6.03
N LEU A 100 4.29 -7.57 7.36
CA LEU A 100 3.24 -8.38 7.98
C LEU A 100 1.83 -7.88 7.66
N TYR A 101 1.63 -6.58 7.48
CA TYR A 101 0.36 -6.02 7.03
C TYR A 101 -0.04 -6.61 5.67
N PHE A 102 0.85 -6.55 4.67
CA PHE A 102 0.64 -7.17 3.35
C PHE A 102 0.38 -8.67 3.44
N GLN A 103 1.21 -9.42 4.17
CA GLN A 103 1.10 -10.88 4.25
C GLN A 103 -0.20 -11.33 4.94
N ARG A 104 -0.68 -10.60 5.94
CA ARG A 104 -1.96 -10.90 6.61
C ARG A 104 -3.14 -10.67 5.68
N LEU A 105 -3.08 -9.63 4.86
CA LEU A 105 -4.11 -9.37 3.86
C LEU A 105 -4.16 -10.50 2.83
N ASP A 106 -2.99 -10.90 2.28
CA ASP A 106 -2.88 -12.03 1.35
C ASP A 106 -3.53 -13.30 1.93
N GLY A 107 -3.14 -13.66 3.16
CA GLY A 107 -3.69 -14.85 3.84
C GLY A 107 -5.19 -14.76 4.07
N THR A 108 -5.71 -13.56 4.39
CA THR A 108 -7.14 -13.34 4.62
C THR A 108 -7.94 -13.50 3.34
N VAL A 109 -7.50 -12.86 2.25
CA VAL A 109 -8.13 -12.98 0.93
C VAL A 109 -8.11 -14.42 0.44
N LEU A 110 -6.94 -15.07 0.50
CA LEU A 110 -6.78 -16.45 0.06
C LEU A 110 -7.68 -17.41 0.85
N LYS A 111 -7.73 -17.27 2.17
CA LYS A 111 -8.59 -18.08 3.04
C LYS A 111 -10.06 -17.88 2.69
N ASN A 112 -10.49 -16.64 2.50
CA ASN A 112 -11.88 -16.32 2.17
C ASN A 112 -12.30 -16.92 0.81
N LEU A 113 -11.46 -16.78 -0.22
CA LEU A 113 -11.71 -17.40 -1.54
C LEU A 113 -11.76 -18.94 -1.47
N ASN A 114 -10.89 -19.55 -0.66
CA ASN A 114 -10.89 -21.01 -0.47
C ASN A 114 -12.18 -21.52 0.19
N VAL A 115 -12.69 -20.80 1.19
CA VAL A 115 -13.96 -21.15 1.87
C VAL A 115 -15.14 -21.05 0.90
N SER A 116 -15.14 -20.08 -0.01
CA SER A 116 -16.12 -19.98 -1.10
C SER A 116 -15.88 -20.97 -2.26
N GLY A 117 -14.95 -21.91 -2.11
CA GLY A 117 -14.70 -22.96 -3.11
C GLY A 117 -13.95 -22.49 -4.37
N ILE A 118 -13.48 -21.24 -4.43
CA ILE A 118 -12.75 -20.68 -5.56
C ILE A 118 -11.32 -21.22 -5.56
N ARG A 119 -10.88 -21.79 -6.69
CA ARG A 119 -9.57 -22.49 -6.81
C ARG A 119 -8.84 -22.14 -8.11
N GLY A 120 -7.60 -22.63 -8.22
CA GLY A 120 -6.80 -22.54 -9.44
C GLY A 120 -6.53 -21.10 -9.91
N LYS A 121 -6.53 -20.90 -11.23
CA LYS A 121 -6.24 -19.60 -11.85
C LYS A 121 -7.21 -18.50 -11.42
N LYS A 122 -8.51 -18.80 -11.30
CA LYS A 122 -9.52 -17.84 -10.84
C LYS A 122 -9.22 -17.34 -9.43
N ARG A 123 -8.80 -18.24 -8.52
CA ARG A 123 -8.37 -17.84 -7.17
C ARG A 123 -7.14 -16.94 -7.21
N SER A 124 -6.15 -17.27 -8.05
CA SER A 124 -4.93 -16.44 -8.20
C SER A 124 -5.28 -15.03 -8.68
N PHE A 125 -6.14 -14.94 -9.69
CA PHE A 125 -6.55 -13.67 -10.28
C PHE A 125 -7.40 -12.84 -9.31
N LEU A 126 -8.41 -13.44 -8.67
CA LEU A 126 -9.20 -12.74 -7.65
C LEU A 126 -8.36 -12.34 -6.43
N SER A 127 -7.37 -13.16 -6.02
CA SER A 127 -6.46 -12.77 -4.93
C SER A 127 -5.68 -11.51 -5.27
N TYR A 128 -5.16 -11.44 -6.50
CA TYR A 128 -4.51 -10.24 -7.02
C TYR A 128 -5.45 -9.04 -7.00
N LEU A 129 -6.64 -9.15 -7.62
CA LEU A 129 -7.59 -8.05 -7.69
C LEU A 129 -8.01 -7.51 -6.30
N TYR A 130 -8.40 -8.40 -5.37
CA TYR A 130 -8.83 -7.99 -4.04
C TYR A 130 -7.71 -7.37 -3.21
N VAL A 131 -6.52 -7.97 -3.22
CA VAL A 131 -5.38 -7.45 -2.47
C VAL A 131 -4.98 -6.09 -3.03
N THR A 132 -4.82 -5.98 -4.35
CA THR A 132 -4.50 -4.71 -5.01
C THR A 132 -5.53 -3.64 -4.68
N CYS A 133 -6.82 -3.87 -4.89
CA CYS A 133 -7.83 -2.85 -4.58
C CYS A 133 -7.78 -2.34 -3.14
N LEU A 134 -7.59 -3.24 -2.17
CA LEU A 134 -7.55 -2.86 -0.75
C LEU A 134 -6.26 -2.14 -0.38
N ILE A 135 -5.13 -2.50 -1.00
CA ILE A 135 -3.86 -1.80 -0.83
C ILE A 135 -3.93 -0.42 -1.47
N GLU A 136 -4.42 -0.30 -2.71
CA GLU A 136 -4.53 1.00 -3.39
C GLU A 136 -5.48 1.96 -2.68
N GLU A 137 -6.59 1.47 -2.12
CA GLU A 137 -7.46 2.31 -1.29
C GLU A 137 -6.73 2.87 -0.06
N ARG A 138 -5.85 2.05 0.55
CA ARG A 138 -5.03 2.48 1.68
C ARG A 138 -3.92 3.43 1.25
N ALA A 139 -3.31 3.18 0.09
CA ALA A 139 -2.28 4.01 -0.50
C ALA A 139 -2.83 5.38 -0.88
N ASP A 140 -4.00 5.45 -1.52
CA ASP A 140 -4.70 6.69 -1.86
C ASP A 140 -4.90 7.57 -0.61
N PHE A 141 -5.48 7.01 0.46
CA PHE A 141 -5.63 7.71 1.75
C PHE A 141 -4.28 8.23 2.28
N LEU A 142 -3.27 7.35 2.35
CA LEU A 142 -1.96 7.70 2.91
C LEU A 142 -1.25 8.77 2.08
N TYR A 143 -1.28 8.66 0.76
CA TYR A 143 -0.60 9.56 -0.17
C TYR A 143 -1.29 10.91 -0.27
N GLN A 144 -2.61 10.98 -0.12
CA GLN A 144 -3.31 12.27 -0.02
C GLN A 144 -2.89 13.05 1.23
N GLU A 145 -2.91 12.42 2.41
CA GLU A 145 -2.47 13.06 3.65
C GLU A 145 -0.99 13.46 3.58
N TYR A 146 -0.16 12.61 2.97
CA TYR A 146 1.26 12.87 2.85
C TYR A 146 1.59 13.98 1.85
N ASP A 147 0.96 14.03 0.66
CA ASP A 147 1.13 15.14 -0.31
C ASP A 147 0.70 16.48 0.32
N GLN A 148 -0.38 16.47 1.10
CA GLN A 148 -0.82 17.65 1.83
C GLN A 148 0.24 18.13 2.83
N ILE A 149 0.77 17.23 3.68
CA ILE A 149 1.80 17.57 4.67
C ILE A 149 3.09 18.06 3.99
N LEU A 150 3.51 17.40 2.91
CA LEU A 150 4.68 17.82 2.12
C LEU A 150 4.49 19.25 1.58
N LYS A 151 3.30 19.55 1.04
CA LYS A 151 2.95 20.87 0.52
C LYS A 151 2.89 21.94 1.62
N GLU A 152 2.24 21.65 2.75
CA GLU A 152 2.13 22.55 3.91
C GLU A 152 3.51 22.92 4.47
N ASN A 153 4.46 22.00 4.41
CA ASN A 153 5.84 22.19 4.86
C ASN A 153 6.81 22.59 3.74
N GLN A 154 6.32 22.92 2.54
CA GLN A 154 7.12 23.37 1.39
C GLN A 154 8.24 22.39 0.98
N ILE A 155 8.02 21.09 1.22
CA ILE A 155 8.94 20.03 0.80
C ILE A 155 8.73 19.80 -0.71
N PRO A 156 9.77 19.88 -1.57
CA PRO A 156 9.64 19.91 -3.03
C PRO A 156 9.41 18.51 -3.63
N VAL A 157 8.36 17.84 -3.16
CA VAL A 157 7.95 16.49 -3.51
C VAL A 157 6.45 16.51 -3.72
N SER A 158 5.98 15.94 -4.82
CA SER A 158 4.54 15.81 -5.06
C SER A 158 4.21 14.39 -5.47
N LEU A 159 3.11 13.88 -4.91
CA LEU A 159 2.57 12.54 -5.16
C LEU A 159 1.41 12.55 -6.14
N LYS A 160 1.02 13.73 -6.68
CA LYS A 160 -0.13 13.88 -7.59
C LYS A 160 -0.12 12.94 -8.79
N ALA A 161 1.05 12.69 -9.37
CA ALA A 161 1.16 11.77 -10.51
C ALA A 161 0.90 10.32 -10.10
N ILE A 162 1.43 9.91 -8.94
CA ILE A 162 1.21 8.58 -8.36
C ILE A 162 -0.26 8.40 -8.02
N LEU A 163 -0.85 9.35 -7.28
CA LEU A 163 -2.27 9.34 -6.91
C LEU A 163 -3.20 9.17 -8.12
N LYS A 164 -2.89 9.82 -9.25
CA LYS A 164 -3.68 9.68 -10.48
C LYS A 164 -3.57 8.27 -11.09
N GLU A 165 -2.40 7.65 -10.99
CA GLU A 165 -2.20 6.27 -11.44
C GLU A 165 -2.93 5.28 -10.52
N GLU A 166 -2.89 5.45 -9.20
CA GLU A 166 -3.63 4.59 -8.27
C GLU A 166 -5.14 4.67 -8.47
N GLU A 167 -5.67 5.88 -8.72
CA GLU A 167 -7.09 6.07 -9.04
C GLU A 167 -7.48 5.28 -10.30
N PHE A 168 -6.61 5.26 -11.31
CA PHE A 168 -6.84 4.50 -12.53
C PHE A 168 -6.78 2.98 -12.28
N HIS A 169 -5.77 2.50 -11.54
CA HIS A 169 -5.68 1.09 -11.15
C HIS A 169 -6.93 0.65 -10.39
N LEU A 170 -7.35 1.42 -9.38
CA LEU A 170 -8.55 1.13 -8.60
C LEU A 170 -9.80 0.99 -9.46
N SER A 171 -9.98 1.88 -10.43
CA SER A 171 -11.12 1.87 -11.34
C SER A 171 -11.15 0.58 -12.19
N GLU A 172 -10.02 0.20 -12.78
CA GLU A 172 -9.91 -1.01 -13.58
C GLU A 172 -10.09 -2.29 -12.75
N MET A 173 -9.41 -2.39 -11.61
CA MET A 173 -9.46 -3.58 -10.75
C MET A 173 -10.86 -3.79 -10.16
N ARG A 174 -11.56 -2.72 -9.76
CA ARG A 174 -12.97 -2.80 -9.32
C ARG A 174 -13.89 -3.28 -10.44
N THR A 175 -13.70 -2.77 -11.66
CA THR A 175 -14.48 -3.21 -12.83
C THR A 175 -14.26 -4.70 -13.10
N ALA A 176 -13.02 -5.16 -13.02
CA ALA A 176 -12.68 -6.58 -13.13
C ALA A 176 -13.32 -7.41 -12.00
N LEU A 177 -13.27 -6.95 -10.74
CA LEU A 177 -13.89 -7.65 -9.60
C LEU A 177 -15.40 -7.81 -9.76
N ILE A 178 -16.11 -6.76 -10.19
CA ILE A 178 -17.56 -6.80 -10.42
C ILE A 178 -17.91 -7.84 -11.49
N THR A 179 -17.04 -8.01 -12.49
CA THR A 179 -17.25 -8.96 -13.58
C THR A 179 -16.89 -10.39 -13.16
N GLU A 180 -15.81 -10.57 -12.40
CA GLU A 180 -15.23 -11.89 -12.09
C GLU A 180 -15.84 -12.57 -10.86
N ASP A 181 -16.38 -11.81 -9.90
CA ASP A 181 -16.91 -12.33 -8.65
C ASP A 181 -18.36 -11.85 -8.41
N SER A 182 -19.32 -12.76 -8.57
CA SER A 182 -20.73 -12.48 -8.29
C SER A 182 -21.02 -12.12 -6.83
N GLU A 183 -20.12 -12.50 -5.90
CA GLU A 183 -20.22 -12.15 -4.47
C GLU A 183 -19.41 -10.90 -4.10
N TYR A 184 -18.93 -10.14 -5.09
CA TYR A 184 -18.01 -9.01 -4.91
C TYR A 184 -18.42 -8.08 -3.75
N GLY A 185 -19.65 -7.57 -3.73
CA GLY A 185 -20.06 -6.58 -2.72
C GLY A 185 -19.92 -7.09 -1.29
N THR A 186 -20.40 -8.31 -1.02
CA THR A 186 -20.32 -8.93 0.30
C THR A 186 -18.88 -9.30 0.66
N ARG A 187 -18.13 -9.88 -0.28
CA ARG A 187 -16.74 -10.27 -0.05
C ARG A 187 -15.85 -9.07 0.21
N TYR A 188 -15.99 -8.03 -0.60
CA TYR A 188 -15.21 -6.81 -0.49
C TYR A 188 -15.42 -6.12 0.86
N ALA A 189 -16.68 -6.02 1.32
CA ALA A 189 -16.99 -5.44 2.62
C ALA A 189 -16.31 -6.20 3.78
N LEU A 190 -16.33 -7.54 3.74
CA LEU A 190 -15.68 -8.39 4.74
C LEU A 190 -14.15 -8.23 4.71
N LEU A 191 -13.56 -8.23 3.52
CA LEU A 191 -12.11 -8.11 3.35
C LEU A 191 -11.61 -6.72 3.75
N ARG A 192 -12.38 -5.66 3.46
CA ARG A 192 -12.06 -4.29 3.91
C ARG A 192 -12.05 -4.19 5.44
N GLU A 193 -13.03 -4.77 6.13
CA GLU A 193 -13.01 -4.76 7.60
C GLU A 193 -11.79 -5.51 8.19
N ALA A 194 -11.35 -6.58 7.50
CA ALA A 194 -10.15 -7.30 7.90
C ALA A 194 -8.86 -6.53 7.59
N GLU A 195 -8.81 -5.82 6.45
CA GLU A 195 -7.73 -4.88 6.12
C GLU A 195 -7.63 -3.78 7.18
N ASP A 196 -8.73 -3.13 7.54
CA ASP A 196 -8.76 -2.06 8.56
C ASP A 196 -8.14 -2.54 9.87
N LYS A 197 -8.51 -3.75 10.33
CA LYS A 197 -7.95 -4.36 11.55
C LYS A 197 -6.46 -4.65 11.43
N ASN A 198 -5.98 -5.00 10.25
CA ASN A 198 -4.56 -5.23 10.01
C ASN A 198 -3.78 -3.91 9.91
N TYR A 199 -4.35 -2.89 9.26
CA TYR A 199 -3.79 -1.57 9.15
C TYR A 199 -3.67 -0.90 10.51
N LEU A 200 -4.69 -0.97 11.38
CA LEU A 200 -4.61 -0.43 12.74
C LEU A 200 -3.44 -0.98 13.56
N LYS A 201 -3.02 -2.24 13.32
CA LYS A 201 -1.83 -2.81 13.98
C LYS A 201 -0.54 -2.20 13.43
N PHE A 202 -0.51 -1.91 12.13
CA PHE A 202 0.61 -1.26 11.49
C PHE A 202 0.70 0.22 11.88
N GLU A 203 -0.41 0.96 11.85
CA GLU A 203 -0.52 2.35 12.32
C GLU A 203 -0.03 2.49 13.76
N LYS A 204 -0.46 1.62 14.69
CA LYS A 204 0.06 1.61 16.06
C LYS A 204 1.58 1.41 16.14
N ALA A 205 2.15 0.58 15.26
CA ALA A 205 3.59 0.42 15.19
C ALA A 205 4.29 1.69 14.66
N LEU A 206 3.69 2.38 13.69
CA LEU A 206 4.17 3.67 13.20
C LEU A 206 4.17 4.74 14.30
N LEU A 207 3.04 4.91 14.99
CA LEU A 207 2.91 5.88 16.09
C LEU A 207 3.93 5.63 17.20
N LYS A 208 4.00 4.39 17.71
CA LYS A 208 4.94 3.99 18.76
C LYS A 208 6.39 4.21 18.37
N SER A 209 6.74 3.99 17.10
CA SER A 209 8.11 4.16 16.62
C SER A 209 8.61 5.60 16.65
N VAL A 210 7.72 6.58 16.80
CA VAL A 210 8.04 8.00 16.94
C VAL A 210 7.66 8.57 18.31
N GLY A 211 7.23 7.72 19.25
CA GLY A 211 6.87 8.12 20.62
C GLY A 211 5.49 8.77 20.74
N LEU A 212 4.58 8.50 19.80
CA LEU A 212 3.18 8.86 19.87
C LEU A 212 2.43 7.61 20.35
N ASP A 213 2.04 7.56 21.62
CA ASP A 213 1.28 6.44 22.21
C ASP A 213 -0.09 6.92 22.72
#